data_AF-A0A1Q6EPG0-F1
#
_entry.id   AF-A0A1Q6EPG0-F1
#
_cell.length_a   1.000
_cell.length_b   1.000
_cell.length_c   1.000
_cell.angle_alpha   90.00
_cell.angle_beta   90.00
_cell.angle_gamma   90.00
#
_symmetry.space_group_name_H-M   'P 1'
#
loop_
_entity.id
_entity.type
_entity.pdbx_description
1 polymer ?
#
loop_
_entity_poly.entity_id
_entity_poly.type
_entity_poly.pdbx_seq_one_letter_code
_entity_poly.pdbx_strand_id
1 'polypeptide(L)' 'MFATVQTMSRPEILAQFSKDDFDYILIDEVHHAAADSYKRIIDYFTPDFMLGMTATPERTDGANICDVLPPPDRFAV' A
#
# COMPACT_ATOMS: atom_id res chain seq x y z
N MET A 1 2.44 11.76 8.29
CA MET A 1 3.79 11.65 7.70
C MET A 1 3.64 11.56 6.19
N PHE A 2 4.59 12.06 5.40
CA PHE A 2 4.62 11.85 3.95
C PHE A 2 5.94 11.18 3.56
N ALA A 3 5.86 10.14 2.74
CA ALA A 3 7.02 9.41 2.24
C ALA A 3 6.75 8.90 0.83
N THR A 4 7.81 8.71 0.05
CA THR A 4 7.72 8.04 -1.24
C THR A 4 7.77 6.53 -1.03
N VAL A 5 7.14 5.77 -1.93
CA VAL A 5 7.18 4.30 -1.92
C VAL A 5 8.61 3.78 -2.00
N GLN A 6 9.47 4.42 -2.78
CA GLN A 6 10.88 4.04 -2.91
C GLN A 6 11.64 4.15 -1.59
N THR A 7 11.36 5.18 -0.79
CA THR A 7 12.01 5.36 0.52
C THR A 7 11.40 4.43 1.57
N MET A 8 10.06 4.39 1.66
CA MET A 8 9.37 3.63 2.69
C MET A 8 9.54 2.11 2.51
N SER A 9 9.66 1.61 1.28
CA SER A 9 9.82 0.16 1.02
C SER A 9 11.21 -0.42 1.36
N ARG A 10 12.17 0.42 1.76
CA ARG A 10 13.51 -0.01 2.15
C ARG A 10 13.43 -0.76 3.50
N PRO A 11 13.97 -1.98 3.63
CA PRO A 11 13.88 -2.77 4.86
C PRO A 11 14.37 -2.02 6.12
N GLU A 12 15.46 -1.27 5.99
CA GLU A 12 16.02 -0.47 7.07
C GLU A 12 15.16 0.73 7.49
N ILE A 13 14.26 1.21 6.62
CA ILE A 13 13.28 2.24 6.94
C ILE A 13 12.05 1.60 7.57
N LEU A 14 11.53 0.51 7.00
CA LEU A 14 10.40 -0.23 7.58
C LEU A 14 10.69 -0.65 9.02
N ALA A 15 11.90 -1.18 9.28
CA ALA A 15 12.30 -1.63 10.61
C ALA A 15 12.41 -0.52 11.67
N GLN A 16 12.34 0.76 11.29
CA GLN A 16 12.29 1.89 12.23
C GLN A 16 10.88 2.15 12.77
N PHE A 17 9.86 1.55 12.16
CA PHE A 17 8.47 1.67 12.57
C PHE A 17 7.98 0.35 13.16
N SER A 18 6.96 0.40 14.01
CA SER A 18 6.13 -0.76 14.33
C SER A 18 5.11 -0.98 13.21
N LYS A 19 4.56 -2.19 13.11
CA LYS A 19 3.54 -2.51 12.10
C LYS A 19 2.25 -1.72 12.29
N ASP A 20 1.97 -1.31 13.52
CA ASP A 20 0.78 -0.61 13.99
C ASP A 20 1.02 0.89 14.27
N ASP A 21 2.16 1.45 13.84
CA ASP A 21 2.49 2.86 14.07
C ASP A 21 1.55 3.85 13.35
N PHE A 22 0.75 3.39 12.39
CA PHE A 22 -0.15 4.22 11.61
C PHE A 22 -1.58 3.66 11.65
N ASP A 23 -2.51 4.45 12.19
CA ASP A 23 -3.94 4.10 12.18
C ASP A 23 -4.53 4.16 10.75
N TYR A 24 -3.95 5.02 9.89
CA TYR A 24 -4.44 5.30 8.55
C TYR A 24 -3.29 5.43 7.55
N ILE A 25 -3.38 4.73 6.41
CA ILE A 25 -2.40 4.80 5.32
C ILE A 25 -3.09 5.15 4.00
N LEU A 26 -2.58 6.17 3.33
CA LEU A 26 -3.01 6.58 2.00
C LEU A 26 -1.92 6.22 0.99
N ILE A 27 -2.26 5.47 -0.06
CA ILE A 27 -1.33 5.08 -1.12
C ILE A 27 -1.79 5.74 -2.41
N ASP A 28 -1.02 6.70 -2.89
CA ASP A 28 -1.26 7.31 -4.20
C ASP A 28 -0.71 6.42 -5.32
N GLU A 29 -1.28 6.56 -6.52
CA GLU A 29 -0.99 5.73 -7.70
C GLU A 29 -1.00 4.22 -7.43
N VAL A 30 -2.01 3.77 -6.68
CA VAL A 30 -2.16 2.35 -6.26
C VAL A 30 -2.28 1.38 -7.42
N HIS A 31 -2.47 1.86 -8.65
CA HIS A 31 -2.38 1.03 -9.86
C HIS A 31 -1.00 0.35 -10.03
N HIS A 32 0.03 0.80 -9.31
CA HIS A 32 1.34 0.15 -9.20
C HIS A 32 1.47 -0.88 -8.06
N ALA A 33 0.41 -1.20 -7.32
CA ALA A 33 0.44 -2.07 -6.13
C ALA A 33 1.05 -3.47 -6.37
N ALA A 34 1.06 -3.95 -7.62
CA ALA A 34 1.67 -5.22 -7.97
C ALA A 34 3.22 -5.22 -7.87
N ALA A 35 3.85 -4.05 -7.88
CA ALA A 35 5.30 -3.92 -7.77
C ALA A 35 5.78 -4.29 -6.35
N ASP A 36 6.95 -4.93 -6.26
CA ASP A 36 7.50 -5.43 -4.99
C ASP A 36 7.67 -4.34 -3.94
N SER A 37 7.90 -3.09 -4.34
CA SER A 37 8.01 -1.96 -3.42
C SER A 37 6.70 -1.65 -2.71
N TYR A 38 5.56 -1.70 -3.42
CA TYR A 38 4.25 -1.48 -2.82
C TYR A 38 3.86 -2.65 -1.92
N LYS A 39 4.04 -3.88 -2.40
CA LYS A 39 3.77 -5.11 -1.63
C LYS A 39 4.49 -5.09 -0.29
N ARG A 40 5.79 -4.76 -0.27
CA ARG A 40 6.55 -4.66 0.99
C ARG A 40 5.94 -3.72 2.01
N ILE A 41 5.34 -2.61 1.58
CA ILE A 41 4.71 -1.64 2.48
C ILE A 41 3.35 -2.17 2.95
N ILE A 42 2.52 -2.65 2.02
CA ILE A 42 1.17 -3.17 2.27
C ILE A 42 1.21 -4.40 3.19
N ASP A 43 2.17 -5.30 2.99
CA ASP A 43 2.34 -6.52 3.78
C ASP A 43 2.97 -6.24 5.15
N TYR A 44 3.66 -5.12 5.32
CA TYR A 44 4.36 -4.78 6.56
C TYR A 44 3.45 -4.12 7.58
N PHE A 45 2.71 -3.09 7.17
CA PHE A 45 1.86 -2.31 8.07
C PHE A 45 0.49 -2.95 8.27
N THR A 46 -0.07 -2.78 9.46
CA THR A 46 -1.39 -3.26 9.86
C THR A 46 -2.25 -2.09 10.37
N PRO A 47 -2.55 -1.09 9.52
CA PRO A 47 -3.39 0.03 9.92
C PRO A 47 -4.84 -0.42 10.13
N ASP A 48 -5.61 0.39 10.85
CA ASP A 48 -7.06 0.20 10.93
C ASP A 48 -7.76 0.45 9.60
N PHE A 49 -7.20 1.35 8.78
CA PHE A 49 -7.70 1.62 7.44
C PHE A 49 -6.60 1.97 6.44
N MET A 50 -6.72 1.46 5.22
CA MET A 50 -5.84 1.79 4.10
C MET A 50 -6.66 2.18 2.86
N LEU A 51 -6.30 3.29 2.22
CA LEU A 51 -6.95 3.77 1.01
C LEU A 51 -5.93 3.92 -0.12
N GLY A 52 -6.15 3.15 -1.18
CA GLY A 52 -5.49 3.36 -2.45
C GLY A 52 -6.21 4.46 -3.24
N MET A 53 -5.47 5.37 -3.85
CA MET A 53 -6.00 6.33 -4.80
C MET A 53 -5.27 6.15 -6.13
N THR A 54 -5.97 6.32 -7.24
CA THR A 54 -5.36 6.35 -8.56
C THR A 54 -6.20 7.20 -9.51
N ALA A 55 -5.54 7.99 -10.36
CA ALA A 55 -6.22 8.67 -11.45
C ALA A 55 -6.50 7.73 -12.64
N THR A 56 -5.82 6.58 -12.68
CA THR A 56 -5.94 5.56 -13.72
C THR A 56 -6.32 4.22 -13.10
N PRO A 57 -7.64 3.92 -12.98
CA PRO A 57 -8.11 2.66 -12.39
C PRO A 57 -7.93 1.45 -13.32
N GLU A 58 -7.74 1.69 -14.62
CA GLU A 58 -7.59 0.67 -15.65
C GLU A 58 -6.17 0.06 -15.65
N ARG A 59 -6.05 -1.20 -15.24
CA ARG A 59 -4.85 -2.02 -15.43
C ARG A 59 -4.87 -2.62 -16.83
N THR A 60 -3.86 -2.33 -17.65
CA THR A 60 -3.71 -2.90 -19.01
C THR A 60 -3.41 -4.40 -19.03
N ASP A 61 -3.22 -5.05 -17.87
CA ASP A 61 -2.80 -6.45 -17.72
C ASP A 61 -3.82 -7.36 -17.01
N GLY A 62 -5.06 -6.91 -16.79
CA GLY A 62 -6.20 -7.78 -16.45
C GLY A 62 -6.17 -8.47 -15.08
N ALA A 63 -5.19 -8.18 -14.22
CA ALA A 63 -5.19 -8.65 -12.84
C ALA A 63 -5.82 -7.58 -11.92
N ASN A 64 -6.72 -7.99 -11.03
CA ASN A 64 -7.43 -7.04 -10.16
C ASN A 64 -6.49 -6.54 -9.06
N ILE A 65 -6.51 -5.22 -8.80
CA ILE A 65 -5.81 -4.62 -7.65
C ILE A 65 -6.26 -5.29 -6.34
N CYS A 66 -7.52 -5.74 -6.29
CA CYS A 66 -8.13 -6.43 -5.15
C CYS A 66 -7.42 -7.73 -4.70
N ASP A 67 -6.63 -8.38 -5.57
CA ASP A 67 -5.98 -9.65 -5.22
C ASP A 67 -4.73 -9.48 -4.34
N VAL A 68 -4.20 -8.26 -4.23
CA VAL A 68 -2.97 -7.94 -3.49
C VAL A 68 -3.27 -7.29 -2.13
N LEU A 69 -4.55 -7.02 -1.85
CA LEU A 69 -4.95 -6.12 -0.76
C LEU A 69 -5.56 -6.88 0.43
N PRO A 70 -5.44 -6.33 1.65
CA PRO A 70 -6.14 -6.84 2.82
C PRO A 70 -7.68 -6.81 2.64
N PRO A 71 -8.43 -7.55 3.49
CA PRO A 71 -9.87 -7.70 3.33
C PRO A 71 -10.63 -6.35 3.29
N PRO A 72 -11.79 -6.31 2.60
CA PRO A 72 -12.45 -5.08 2.17
C PRO A 72 -13.04 -4.25 3.32
N ASP A 73 -13.09 -4.77 4.55
CA ASP A 73 -13.49 -4.02 5.74
C ASP A 73 -12.43 -2.99 6.18
N ARG A 74 -11.18 -3.14 5.72
CA ARG A 74 -10.05 -2.27 6.06
C ARG A 74 -9.40 -1.61 4.85
N PHE A 75 -9.92 -1.85 3.64
CA PHE A 75 -9.32 -1.38 2.41
C PHE A 75 -10.34 -0.83 1.41
N ALA A 76 -10.05 0.35 0.85
CA ALA A 76 -10.77 0.92 -0.29
C ALA A 76 -9.79 1.33 -1.41
N VAL A 77 -10.21 1.19 -2.67
CA VAL A 77 -9.55 1.75 -3.88
C VAL A 77 -10.45 2.84 -4.45
#